data_AF-A0AAU7NKT9-F1
#
_entry.id   AF-A0AAU7NKT9-F1
#
_cell.length_a   1.000
_cell.length_b   1.000
_cell.length_c   1.000
_cell.angle_alpha   90.00
_cell.angle_beta   90.00
_cell.angle_gamma   90.00
#
_symmetry.space_group_name_H-M   'P 1'
#
loop_
_entity.id
_entity.type
_entity.pdbx_description
1 polymer ?
#
loop_
_entity_poly.entity_id
_entity_poly.type
_entity_poly.pdbx_seq_one_letter_code
_entity_poly.pdbx_strand_id
1 'polypeptide(L)'
;MEIAYFTHAEDGNTEILMRKIAGQLNLPSNRIMPKKPYPISYEALVERAKDEHEHSIFPEASINHEISDDVLILGTPIWFGELPNVVKKFLKEQLVAPRVIYPFCTSEGSGLGNSINELKAIFPDTEIKLGLAVQGSKVNKADQAVANWLEQLNLI
;
A
#
# COMPACT_ATOMS: atom_id res chain seq x y z
N MET A 1 -4.93 15.76 1.44
CA MET A 1 -4.19 14.65 0.80
C MET A 1 -3.29 14.07 1.86
N GLU A 2 -3.33 12.77 2.01
CA GLU A 2 -2.56 12.05 3.02
C GLU A 2 -2.05 10.72 2.47
N ILE A 3 -1.17 10.08 3.24
CA ILE A 3 -0.62 8.77 2.89
C ILE A 3 -1.16 7.72 3.84
N ALA A 4 -1.84 6.70 3.31
CA ALA A 4 -2.13 5.47 4.03
C ALA A 4 -1.26 4.34 3.50
N TYR A 5 -0.70 3.51 4.38
CA TYR A 5 0.15 2.42 3.92
C TYR A 5 0.07 1.19 4.80
N PHE A 6 0.28 0.01 4.22
CA PHE A 6 0.43 -1.23 4.96
C PHE A 6 1.86 -1.75 4.85
N THR A 7 2.39 -2.25 5.96
CA THR A 7 3.59 -3.11 6.03
C THR A 7 3.38 -4.10 7.17
N HIS A 8 3.94 -5.31 7.07
CA HIS A 8 3.80 -6.33 8.10
C HIS A 8 4.67 -6.06 9.34
N ALA A 9 5.83 -5.42 9.16
CA ALA A 9 6.81 -5.15 10.20
C ALA A 9 7.20 -3.66 10.23
N GLU A 10 7.67 -3.20 11.39
CA GLU A 10 8.34 -1.90 11.54
C GLU A 10 9.58 -1.84 10.63
N ASP A 11 9.81 -0.67 10.04
CA ASP A 11 10.88 -0.44 9.06
C ASP A 11 10.83 -1.41 7.86
N GLY A 12 9.64 -1.95 7.58
CA GLY A 12 9.43 -2.78 6.40
C GLY A 12 9.56 -1.96 5.10
N ASN A 13 9.80 -2.65 3.99
CA ASN A 13 10.10 -2.02 2.71
C ASN A 13 9.08 -0.96 2.28
N THR A 14 7.78 -1.23 2.44
CA THR A 14 6.71 -0.28 2.09
C THR A 14 6.73 0.97 2.99
N GLU A 15 7.09 0.82 4.27
CA GLU A 15 7.24 1.95 5.20
C GLU A 15 8.45 2.81 4.84
N ILE A 16 9.58 2.20 4.49
CA ILE A 16 10.77 2.94 4.03
C ILE A 16 10.43 3.76 2.78
N LEU A 17 9.74 3.15 1.80
CA LEU A 17 9.32 3.83 0.59
C LEU A 17 8.31 4.95 0.89
N MET A 18 7.34 4.68 1.77
CA MET A 18 6.41 5.69 2.26
C MET A 18 7.15 6.90 2.83
N ARG A 19 8.13 6.69 3.73
CA ARG A 19 8.86 7.80 4.38
C ARG A 19 9.58 8.69 3.36
N LYS A 20 10.10 8.11 2.27
CA LYS A 20 10.71 8.86 1.17
C LYS A 20 9.69 9.74 0.43
N ILE A 21 8.50 9.20 0.15
CA ILE A 21 7.39 9.93 -0.49
C ILE A 21 6.90 11.05 0.45
N ALA A 22 6.61 10.71 1.71
CA ALA A 22 6.14 11.63 2.74
C ALA A 22 7.12 12.78 2.95
N GLY A 23 8.42 12.50 2.97
CA GLY A 23 9.47 13.51 3.14
C GLY A 23 9.56 14.51 1.99
N GLN A 24 9.32 14.08 0.74
CA GLN A 24 9.32 15.00 -0.42
C GLN A 24 8.06 15.86 -0.47
N LEU A 25 6.91 15.31 -0.07
CA LEU A 25 5.63 16.02 -0.11
C LEU A 25 5.28 16.75 1.20
N ASN A 26 6.05 16.53 2.27
CA ASN A 26 5.76 17.00 3.63
C ASN A 26 4.32 16.66 4.09
N LEU A 27 3.89 15.42 3.82
CA LEU A 27 2.53 14.94 4.12
C LEU A 27 2.49 14.05 5.36
N PRO A 28 1.37 14.03 6.11
CA PRO A 28 1.14 13.03 7.13
C PRO A 28 1.03 11.63 6.53
N SER A 29 1.43 10.62 7.31
CA SER A 29 1.35 9.22 6.90
C SER A 29 0.87 8.33 8.04
N ASN A 30 0.01 7.37 7.70
CA ASN A 30 -0.67 6.54 8.68
C ASN A 30 -0.64 5.07 8.25
N ARG A 31 -0.21 4.23 9.19
CA ARG A 31 -0.09 2.79 8.95
C ARG A 31 -1.44 2.12 9.15
N ILE A 32 -1.84 1.31 8.18
CA ILE A 32 -2.92 0.34 8.31
C ILE A 32 -2.41 -0.79 9.20
N MET A 33 -3.03 -0.94 10.36
CA MET A 33 -2.62 -1.85 11.43
C MET A 33 -3.55 -3.08 11.46
N PRO A 34 -3.04 -4.29 11.16
CA PRO A 34 -3.82 -5.51 11.35
C PRO A 34 -4.16 -5.70 12.82
N LYS A 35 -5.41 -6.06 13.14
CA LYS A 35 -5.81 -6.36 14.53
C LYS A 35 -5.02 -7.52 15.11
N LYS A 36 -4.67 -8.49 14.26
CA LYS A 36 -3.76 -9.60 14.60
C LYS A 36 -2.45 -9.43 13.80
N PRO A 37 -1.36 -8.96 14.44
CA PRO A 37 -0.09 -8.70 13.77
C PRO A 37 0.39 -9.89 12.94
N TYR A 38 0.96 -9.60 11.77
CA TYR A 38 1.61 -10.63 10.97
C TYR A 38 2.91 -11.08 11.63
N PRO A 39 3.34 -12.33 11.40
CA PRO A 39 4.65 -12.80 11.86
C PRO A 39 5.78 -11.91 11.32
N ILE A 40 6.84 -11.75 12.13
CA ILE A 40 8.05 -11.01 11.73
C ILE A 40 8.98 -11.90 10.89
N SER A 41 9.02 -13.21 11.17
CA SER A 41 9.77 -14.17 10.35
C SER A 41 9.19 -14.22 8.94
N TYR A 42 10.06 -14.11 7.93
CA TYR A 42 9.67 -14.17 6.53
C TYR A 42 8.93 -15.46 6.18
N GLU A 43 9.42 -16.61 6.66
CA GLU A 43 8.81 -17.91 6.36
C GLU A 43 7.38 -18.01 6.90
N ALA A 44 7.17 -17.62 8.16
CA ALA A 44 5.86 -17.63 8.80
C ALA A 44 4.92 -16.57 8.20
N LEU A 45 5.45 -15.43 7.76
CA LEU A 45 4.69 -14.42 7.02
C LEU A 45 4.17 -14.99 5.70
N VAL A 46 5.05 -15.63 4.92
CA VAL A 46 4.70 -16.23 3.63
C VAL A 46 3.67 -17.33 3.82
N GLU A 47 3.84 -18.20 4.82
CA GLU A 47 2.88 -19.27 5.14
C GLU A 47 1.50 -18.70 5.46
N ARG A 48 1.41 -17.72 6.36
CA ARG A 48 0.14 -17.08 6.71
C ARG A 48 -0.48 -16.36 5.52
N ALA A 49 0.30 -15.57 4.78
CA ALA A 49 -0.22 -14.82 3.63
C ALA A 49 -0.69 -15.77 2.51
N LYS A 50 -0.05 -16.92 2.35
CA LYS A 50 -0.47 -17.97 1.41
C LYS A 50 -1.80 -18.59 1.83
N ASP A 51 -1.91 -18.99 3.09
CA ASP A 51 -3.15 -19.54 3.65
C ASP A 51 -4.32 -18.55 3.50
N GLU A 52 -4.07 -17.27 3.78
CA GLU A 52 -5.06 -16.22 3.61
C GLU A 52 -5.51 -16.08 2.15
N HIS A 53 -4.58 -16.15 1.20
CA HIS A 53 -4.87 -16.09 -0.23
C HIS A 53 -5.66 -17.31 -0.71
N GLU A 54 -5.17 -18.53 -0.44
CA GLU A 54 -5.78 -19.78 -0.93
C GLU A 54 -7.18 -20.03 -0.34
N HIS A 55 -7.41 -19.61 0.91
CA HIS A 55 -8.68 -19.83 1.61
C HIS A 55 -9.57 -18.59 1.69
N SER A 56 -9.23 -17.50 0.97
CA SER A 56 -10.00 -16.25 0.99
C SER A 56 -10.26 -15.71 2.41
N ILE A 57 -9.23 -15.77 3.27
CA ILE A 57 -9.29 -15.21 4.61
C ILE A 57 -8.94 -13.74 4.54
N PHE A 58 -9.79 -12.91 5.13
CA PHE A 58 -9.66 -11.45 5.15
C PHE A 58 -9.48 -10.97 6.59
N PRO A 59 -8.23 -10.78 7.06
CA PRO A 59 -7.97 -10.27 8.41
C PRO A 59 -8.47 -8.84 8.58
N GLU A 60 -8.93 -8.53 9.79
CA GLU A 60 -9.33 -7.18 10.14
C GLU A 60 -8.11 -6.28 10.37
N ALA A 61 -8.24 -5.03 9.96
CA ALA A 61 -7.29 -3.97 10.23
C ALA A 61 -8.02 -2.67 10.56
N SER A 62 -7.29 -1.76 11.17
CA SER A 62 -7.72 -0.40 11.48
C SER A 62 -6.62 0.57 11.12
N ILE A 63 -6.95 1.86 11.13
CA ILE A 63 -5.99 2.94 11.03
C ILE A 63 -6.24 3.89 12.20
N ASN A 64 -5.21 4.60 12.65
CA ASN A 64 -5.30 5.41 13.87
C ASN A 64 -6.21 6.64 13.74
N HIS A 65 -6.60 7.00 12.52
CA HIS A 65 -7.58 8.05 12.26
C HIS A 65 -8.41 7.73 11.02
N GLU A 66 -9.58 8.33 10.90
CA GLU A 66 -10.41 8.22 9.70
C GLU A 66 -9.79 8.96 8.51
N ILE A 67 -9.57 8.24 7.42
CA ILE A 67 -9.11 8.84 6.17
C ILE A 67 -10.30 9.59 5.57
N SER A 68 -10.24 10.92 5.61
CA SER A 68 -11.32 11.82 5.14
C SER A 68 -10.91 12.64 3.92
N ASP A 69 -9.71 12.42 3.40
CA ASP A 69 -9.19 13.14 2.25
C ASP A 69 -9.78 12.64 0.92
N ASP A 70 -10.20 13.58 0.08
CA ASP A 70 -10.59 13.35 -1.32
C ASP A 70 -9.46 12.72 -2.16
N VAL A 71 -8.21 12.87 -1.72
CA VAL A 71 -7.01 12.44 -2.44
C VAL A 71 -6.13 11.61 -1.51
N LEU A 72 -5.94 10.34 -1.86
CA LEU A 72 -5.19 9.38 -1.07
C LEU A 72 -3.94 8.91 -1.82
N ILE A 73 -2.79 8.90 -1.15
CA ILE A 73 -1.62 8.13 -1.58
C ILE A 73 -1.64 6.80 -0.84
N LEU A 74 -1.73 5.68 -1.56
CA LEU A 74 -1.92 4.36 -0.96
C LEU A 74 -0.71 3.44 -1.18
N GLY A 75 -0.06 3.04 -0.08
CA GLY A 75 1.12 2.19 -0.08
C GLY A 75 0.85 0.75 0.34
N THR A 76 1.22 -0.24 -0.48
CA THR A 76 1.05 -1.66 -0.09
C THR A 76 2.21 -2.54 -0.57
N PRO A 77 2.62 -3.60 0.14
CA PRO A 77 3.38 -4.65 -0.50
C PRO A 77 2.47 -5.38 -1.51
N ILE A 78 3.06 -6.03 -2.51
CA ILE A 78 2.34 -6.99 -3.34
C ILE A 78 2.65 -8.39 -2.83
N TRP A 79 1.62 -9.12 -2.41
CA TRP A 79 1.72 -10.50 -1.95
C TRP A 79 0.96 -11.39 -2.92
N PHE A 80 1.61 -12.48 -3.37
CA PHE A 80 1.05 -13.41 -4.35
C PHE A 80 0.48 -12.73 -5.62
N GLY A 81 1.08 -11.60 -6.02
CA GLY A 81 0.69 -10.87 -7.23
C GLY A 81 -0.51 -9.94 -7.07
N GLU A 82 -1.01 -9.71 -5.85
CA GLU A 82 -2.19 -8.89 -5.59
C GLU A 82 -2.04 -8.05 -4.30
N LEU A 83 -3.05 -7.24 -3.98
CA LEU A 83 -3.14 -6.59 -2.67
C LEU A 83 -3.18 -7.66 -1.56
N PRO A 84 -2.57 -7.43 -0.39
CA PRO A 84 -2.79 -8.29 0.77
C PRO A 84 -4.27 -8.31 1.15
N ASN A 85 -4.82 -9.47 1.51
CA ASN A 85 -6.24 -9.60 1.87
C ASN A 85 -6.65 -8.70 3.05
N VAL A 86 -5.75 -8.46 4.01
CA VAL A 86 -5.96 -7.49 5.09
C VAL A 86 -6.21 -6.07 4.55
N VAL A 87 -5.50 -5.67 3.51
CA VAL A 87 -5.69 -4.36 2.86
C VAL A 87 -6.99 -4.37 2.07
N LYS A 88 -7.28 -5.43 1.30
CA LYS A 88 -8.55 -5.56 0.57
C LYS A 88 -9.75 -5.38 1.50
N LYS A 89 -9.72 -6.02 2.69
CA LYS A 89 -10.78 -5.89 3.69
C LYS A 89 -10.89 -4.47 4.22
N PHE A 90 -9.76 -3.90 4.64
CA PHE A 90 -9.70 -2.54 5.16
C PHE A 90 -10.30 -1.54 4.17
N LEU A 91 -9.89 -1.60 2.90
CA LEU A 91 -10.38 -0.69 1.86
C LEU A 91 -11.89 -0.83 1.62
N LYS A 92 -12.44 -2.04 1.71
CA LYS A 92 -13.87 -2.28 1.49
C LYS A 92 -14.76 -1.87 2.66
N GLU A 93 -14.26 -2.04 3.89
CA GLU A 93 -15.09 -1.92 5.10
C GLU A 93 -14.89 -0.60 5.86
N GLN A 94 -13.70 0.00 5.74
CA GLN A 94 -13.30 1.11 6.61
C GLN A 94 -12.94 2.38 5.85
N LEU A 95 -12.64 2.29 4.54
CA LEU A 95 -12.26 3.45 3.75
C LEU A 95 -13.46 3.97 2.95
N VAL A 96 -13.85 5.22 3.22
CA VAL A 96 -14.76 5.96 2.34
C VAL A 96 -14.05 6.21 1.02
N ALA A 97 -14.74 5.94 -0.10
CA ALA A 97 -14.15 6.01 -1.43
C ALA A 97 -13.53 7.40 -1.69
N PRO A 98 -12.19 7.52 -1.82
CA PRO A 98 -11.56 8.79 -2.17
C PRO A 98 -11.86 9.13 -3.63
N ARG A 99 -11.73 10.39 -4.02
CA ARG A 99 -11.90 10.79 -5.43
C ARG A 99 -10.71 10.38 -6.29
N VAL A 100 -9.50 10.40 -5.73
CA VAL A 100 -8.25 10.06 -6.41
C VAL A 100 -7.39 9.16 -5.53
N ILE A 101 -6.81 8.10 -6.11
CA ILE A 101 -5.77 7.29 -5.46
C ILE A 101 -4.48 7.35 -6.29
N TYR A 102 -3.38 7.65 -5.61
CA TYR A 102 -2.00 7.51 -6.11
C TYR A 102 -1.37 6.26 -5.47
N PRO A 103 -1.39 5.10 -6.15
CA PRO A 103 -0.89 3.88 -5.56
C PRO A 103 0.64 3.80 -5.63
N PHE A 104 1.27 3.28 -4.59
CA PHE A 104 2.64 2.80 -4.66
C PHE A 104 2.76 1.43 -4.00
N CYS A 105 3.73 0.65 -4.45
CA CYS A 105 3.95 -0.68 -3.90
C CYS A 105 5.40 -1.07 -3.79
N THR A 106 5.64 -2.06 -2.92
CA THR A 106 6.89 -2.80 -2.89
C THR A 106 6.65 -4.27 -3.24
N SER A 107 7.47 -4.84 -4.10
CA SER A 107 7.42 -6.26 -4.44
C SER A 107 8.82 -6.80 -4.71
N GLU A 108 9.00 -8.11 -4.86
CA GLU A 108 10.29 -8.67 -5.32
C GLU A 108 10.29 -9.00 -6.82
N GLY A 109 9.62 -8.16 -7.62
CA GLY A 109 9.68 -8.23 -9.09
C GLY A 109 8.32 -8.30 -9.80
N SER A 110 7.21 -8.45 -9.07
CA SER A 110 5.87 -8.53 -9.67
C SER A 110 5.32 -7.17 -10.17
N GLY A 111 6.08 -6.09 -10.02
CA GLY A 111 5.57 -4.73 -10.22
C GLY A 111 4.36 -4.47 -9.32
N LEU A 112 3.32 -3.85 -9.89
CA LEU A 112 2.04 -3.59 -9.23
C LEU A 112 1.14 -4.84 -9.11
N GLY A 113 1.47 -5.95 -9.77
CA GLY A 113 0.60 -7.12 -9.84
C GLY A 113 -0.80 -6.76 -10.33
N ASN A 114 -1.83 -7.35 -9.72
CA ASN A 114 -3.25 -7.09 -9.99
C ASN A 114 -3.82 -5.90 -9.19
N SER A 115 -3.01 -5.24 -8.35
CA SER A 115 -3.51 -4.25 -7.38
C SER A 115 -4.31 -3.12 -8.01
N ILE A 116 -3.93 -2.63 -9.19
CA ILE A 116 -4.65 -1.56 -9.88
C ILE A 116 -6.07 -1.98 -10.28
N ASN A 117 -6.25 -3.21 -10.75
CA ASN A 117 -7.58 -3.72 -11.11
C ASN A 117 -8.44 -3.90 -9.85
N GLU A 118 -7.84 -4.37 -8.76
CA GLU A 118 -8.54 -4.53 -7.48
C GLU A 118 -8.97 -3.19 -6.90
N LEU A 119 -8.12 -2.16 -6.96
CA LEU A 119 -8.48 -0.81 -6.55
C LEU A 119 -9.65 -0.26 -7.37
N LYS A 120 -9.63 -0.45 -8.70
CA LYS A 120 -10.76 -0.07 -9.57
C LYS A 120 -12.04 -0.85 -9.26
N ALA A 121 -11.93 -2.11 -8.86
CA ALA A 121 -13.08 -2.93 -8.50
C ALA A 121 -13.66 -2.55 -7.13
N ILE A 122 -12.81 -2.17 -6.17
CA ILE A 122 -13.22 -1.71 -4.84
C ILE A 122 -13.82 -0.30 -4.94
N PHE A 123 -13.22 0.57 -5.76
CA PHE A 123 -13.63 1.96 -5.92
C PHE A 123 -13.86 2.32 -7.40
N PRO A 124 -15.04 1.97 -7.96
CA PRO A 124 -15.31 2.13 -9.39
C PRO A 124 -15.34 3.58 -9.87
N ASP A 125 -15.69 4.52 -8.99
CA ASP A 125 -15.81 5.95 -9.30
C ASP A 125 -14.53 6.75 -8.95
N THR A 126 -13.52 6.09 -8.39
CA THR A 126 -12.26 6.72 -7.99
C THR A 126 -11.27 6.74 -9.16
N GLU A 127 -10.64 7.90 -9.36
CA GLU A 127 -9.56 8.01 -10.33
C GLU A 127 -8.27 7.37 -9.78
N ILE A 128 -7.91 6.20 -10.32
CA ILE A 128 -6.64 5.53 -9.98
C ILE A 128 -5.53 6.04 -10.91
N LYS A 129 -4.56 6.77 -10.33
CA LYS A 129 -3.44 7.38 -11.04
C LYS A 129 -2.31 6.37 -11.32
N LEU A 130 -1.29 6.81 -12.06
CA LEU A 130 -0.10 6.00 -12.35
C LEU A 130 0.54 5.54 -11.03
N GLY A 131 0.78 4.24 -10.91
CA GLY A 131 1.38 3.67 -9.71
C GLY A 131 2.90 3.60 -9.75
N LEU A 132 3.53 3.73 -8.58
CA LEU A 132 4.97 3.48 -8.38
C LEU A 132 5.20 2.06 -7.86
N ALA A 133 5.94 1.24 -8.60
CA ALA A 133 6.42 -0.05 -8.09
C ALA A 133 7.92 -0.02 -7.85
N VAL A 134 8.33 -0.40 -6.64
CA VAL A 134 9.75 -0.47 -6.26
C VAL A 134 10.06 -1.88 -5.78
N GLN A 135 11.22 -2.40 -6.18
CA GLN A 135 11.68 -3.68 -5.65
C GLN A 135 12.02 -3.54 -4.16
N GLY A 136 11.51 -4.42 -3.30
CA GLY A 136 11.71 -4.35 -1.85
C GLY A 136 13.19 -4.25 -1.46
N SER A 137 14.02 -5.13 -2.01
CA SER A 137 15.49 -5.10 -1.87
C SER A 137 16.18 -3.81 -2.35
N LYS A 138 15.47 -2.91 -3.05
CA LYS A 138 16.01 -1.65 -3.60
C LYS A 138 15.37 -0.40 -3.01
N VAL A 139 14.45 -0.50 -2.04
CA VAL A 139 13.74 0.67 -1.47
C VAL A 139 14.67 1.75 -0.94
N ASN A 140 15.81 1.38 -0.37
CA ASN A 140 16.80 2.34 0.14
C ASN A 140 17.40 3.23 -0.95
N LYS A 141 17.36 2.81 -2.22
CA LYS A 141 17.88 3.53 -3.39
C LYS A 141 16.78 4.13 -4.27
N ALA A 142 15.54 4.22 -3.74
CA ALA A 142 14.37 4.60 -4.52
C ALA A 142 14.18 6.11 -4.69
N ASP A 143 15.06 6.97 -4.16
CA ASP A 143 14.85 8.43 -4.11
C ASP A 143 14.60 9.05 -5.50
N GLN A 144 15.38 8.65 -6.51
CA GLN A 144 15.18 9.13 -7.88
C GLN A 144 13.88 8.61 -8.49
N ALA A 145 13.51 7.35 -8.20
CA ALA A 145 12.26 6.78 -8.70
C ALA A 145 11.04 7.47 -8.08
N VAL A 146 11.12 7.82 -6.79
CA VAL A 146 10.10 8.62 -6.10
C VAL A 146 10.00 10.01 -6.71
N ALA A 147 11.12 10.73 -6.87
CA ALA A 147 11.12 12.07 -7.45
C ALA A 147 10.51 12.09 -8.86
N ASN A 148 10.96 11.20 -9.74
CA ASN A 148 10.42 11.09 -11.09
C ASN A 148 8.92 10.80 -11.12
N TRP A 149 8.44 9.93 -10.21
CA TRP A 149 7.04 9.59 -10.11
C TRP A 149 6.19 10.79 -9.66
N LEU A 150 6.67 11.55 -8.68
CA LEU A 150 5.99 12.74 -8.19
C LEU A 150 5.97 13.86 -9.25
N GLU A 151 7.07 14.10 -9.95
CA GLU A 151 7.16 15.06 -11.07
C GLU A 151 6.19 14.69 -12.19
N GLN A 152 6.16 13.41 -12.60
CA GLN A 152 5.24 12.93 -13.64
C GLN A 152 3.77 13.14 -13.28
N LEU A 153 3.45 13.12 -12.00
CA LEU A 153 2.11 13.35 -11.46
C LEU A 153 1.83 14.83 -11.16
N ASN A 154 2.82 15.72 -11.35
CA ASN A 154 2.78 17.14 -10.98
C ASN A 154 2.47 17.36 -9.48
N LEU A 155 3.05 16.52 -8.62
CA LEU A 155 2.91 16.63 -7.16
C LEU A 155 4.05 17.43 -6.51
N ILE A 156 5.14 17.65 -7.25
CA ILE A 156 6.28 18.52 -6.91
C ILE A 156 6.70 19.35 -8.12
#